data_AF-A0A3N5T088-F1
#
_entry.id   AF-A0A3N5T088-F1
#
_cell.length_a   1.000
_cell.length_b   1.000
_cell.length_c   1.000
_cell.angle_alpha   90.00
_cell.angle_beta   90.00
_cell.angle_gamma   90.00
#
_symmetry.space_group_name_H-M   'P 1'
#
loop_
_entity.id
_entity.type
_entity.pdbx_description
1 polymer ?
#
loop_
_entity_poly.entity_id
_entity_poly.type
_entity_poly.pdbx_seq_one_letter_code
_entity_poly.pdbx_strand_id
1 'polypeptide(L)'
;MTEKKGTRATSKVKSIHRPELIRPIHIAPCGMNCALCLAYLREKNTCPGCIGPDEGKSFSCVACRIKNCKQPKSRNSRFCLACAQFPCARLKHLDKRYRTKYGMSMIENLENIRELGIKKFVAQEKIRWKCPECGGTICVHRKDCIYCGCSRP
;
A
#
# COMPACT_ATOMS: atom_id res chain seq x y z
N MET A 1 -3.84 36.97 -42.12
CA MET A 1 -2.65 36.66 -41.29
C MET A 1 -3.12 36.44 -39.87
N THR A 2 -3.77 35.30 -39.62
CA THR A 2 -3.21 34.14 -38.88
C THR A 2 -2.79 34.44 -37.44
N GLU A 3 -3.75 34.19 -36.55
CA GLU A 3 -3.68 33.45 -35.28
C GLU A 3 -2.63 33.76 -34.19
N LYS A 4 -3.21 34.17 -33.06
CA LYS A 4 -2.86 33.95 -31.65
C LYS A 4 -1.94 32.76 -31.34
N LYS A 5 -1.05 32.96 -30.35
CA LYS A 5 -0.91 32.23 -29.06
C LYS A 5 0.54 32.40 -28.60
N GLY A 6 0.81 33.02 -27.45
CA GLY A 6 0.43 32.50 -26.14
C GLY A 6 1.71 32.02 -25.45
N THR A 7 2.44 32.95 -24.82
CA THR A 7 3.69 32.67 -24.12
C THR A 7 3.40 31.72 -22.96
N ARG A 8 4.08 30.57 -23.03
CA ARG A 8 3.95 29.38 -22.18
C ARG A 8 4.06 29.75 -20.70
N ALA A 9 2.96 29.62 -19.97
CA ALA A 9 2.96 29.72 -18.51
C ALA A 9 3.90 28.65 -17.95
N THR A 10 4.89 29.08 -17.16
CA THR A 10 5.72 28.20 -16.36
C THR A 10 4.83 27.55 -15.30
N SER A 11 4.57 26.25 -15.46
CA SER A 11 3.78 25.47 -14.53
C SER A 11 4.47 25.45 -13.17
N LYS A 12 4.05 26.35 -12.26
CA LYS A 12 4.39 26.29 -10.84
C LYS A 12 4.10 24.88 -10.33
N VAL A 13 5.16 24.12 -10.03
CA VAL A 13 5.08 22.87 -9.27
C VAL A 13 4.48 23.26 -7.92
N LYS A 14 3.15 23.10 -7.78
CA LYS A 14 2.50 23.25 -6.49
C LYS A 14 3.16 22.24 -5.56
N SER A 15 3.81 22.75 -4.52
CA SER A 15 4.37 21.96 -3.42
C SER A 15 3.22 21.25 -2.70
N ILE A 16 2.75 20.14 -3.26
CA ILE A 16 1.84 19.23 -2.59
C ILE A 16 2.67 18.54 -1.52
N HIS A 17 2.36 18.82 -0.26
CA HIS A 17 2.93 18.11 0.89
C HIS A 17 2.69 16.61 0.66
N ARG A 18 3.76 15.88 0.35
CA ARG A 18 3.73 14.47 -0.05
C ARG A 18 4.30 13.65 1.10
N PRO A 19 3.47 13.18 2.04
CA PRO A 19 3.97 12.46 3.19
C PRO A 19 4.60 11.15 2.73
N GLU A 20 5.80 10.89 3.24
CA GLU A 20 6.43 9.57 3.17
C GLU A 20 5.65 8.64 4.12
N LEU A 21 4.61 8.00 3.60
CA LEU A 21 3.56 7.41 4.43
C LEU A 21 3.90 6.02 4.98
N ILE A 22 4.84 5.29 4.40
CA ILE A 22 5.01 3.87 4.72
C ILE A 22 5.71 3.72 6.09
N ARG A 23 5.01 3.12 7.05
CA ARG A 23 5.46 2.88 8.42
C ARG A 23 5.10 1.44 8.83
N PRO A 24 5.78 0.83 9.81
CA PRO A 24 5.45 -0.52 10.27
C PRO A 24 3.97 -0.75 10.62
N ILE A 25 3.29 0.26 11.17
CA ILE A 25 1.87 0.20 11.53
C ILE A 25 0.94 0.05 10.31
N HIS A 26 1.41 0.37 9.11
CA HIS A 26 0.63 0.26 7.87
C HIS A 26 0.74 -1.12 7.21
N ILE A 27 1.62 -2.00 7.70
CA ILE A 27 1.76 -3.35 7.16
C ILE A 27 0.77 -4.26 7.88
N ALA A 28 -0.23 -4.73 7.15
CA ALA A 28 -1.28 -5.59 7.68
C ALA A 28 -0.74 -6.98 8.10
N PRO A 29 -1.48 -7.73 8.95
CA PRO A 29 -1.09 -9.09 9.33
C PRO A 29 -0.82 -10.04 8.15
N CYS A 30 -1.49 -9.79 7.02
CA CYS A 30 -1.35 -10.57 5.79
C CYS A 30 -0.23 -10.10 4.85
N GLY A 31 0.59 -9.10 5.21
CA GLY A 31 1.64 -8.56 4.35
C GLY A 31 1.17 -7.47 3.38
N MET A 32 -0.11 -7.10 3.38
CA MET A 32 -0.60 -5.94 2.62
C MET A 32 0.04 -4.66 3.16
N ASN A 33 0.69 -3.88 2.30
CA ASN A 33 1.11 -2.52 2.61
C ASN A 33 -0.08 -1.57 2.42
N CYS A 34 -0.83 -1.30 3.50
CA CYS A 34 -2.04 -0.46 3.43
C CYS A 34 -1.75 0.97 3.00
N ALA A 35 -0.52 1.47 3.18
CA ALA A 35 -0.14 2.82 2.76
C ALA A 35 -0.17 3.00 1.22
N LEU A 36 -0.20 1.90 0.46
CA LEU A 36 -0.33 1.93 -1.00
C LEU A 36 -1.79 1.83 -1.48
N CYS A 37 -2.73 1.56 -0.57
CA CYS A 37 -4.13 1.34 -0.93
C CYS A 37 -4.80 2.68 -1.26
N LEU A 38 -5.60 2.71 -2.32
CA LEU A 38 -6.41 3.87 -2.69
C LEU A 38 -7.31 4.36 -1.54
N ALA A 39 -7.87 3.44 -0.76
CA ALA A 39 -8.72 3.79 0.38
C ALA A 39 -7.94 4.47 1.52
N TYR A 40 -6.64 4.21 1.64
CA TYR A 40 -5.76 4.90 2.58
C TYR A 40 -5.28 6.24 2.03
N LEU A 41 -5.07 6.33 0.70
CA LEU A 41 -4.53 7.53 0.06
C LEU A 41 -5.59 8.59 -0.31
N ARG A 42 -6.89 8.28 -0.21
CA ARG A 42 -7.98 9.23 -0.51
C ARG A 42 -8.12 10.29 0.58
N GLU A 43 -8.52 11.49 0.18
CA GLU A 43 -8.70 12.64 1.09
C GLU A 43 -9.92 12.54 2.00
N LYS A 44 -11.01 11.96 1.51
CA LYS A 44 -12.28 11.84 2.24
C LYS A 44 -12.56 10.40 2.62
N ASN A 45 -13.16 10.20 3.80
CA ASN A 45 -13.48 8.89 4.36
C ASN A 45 -12.26 7.96 4.40
N THR A 46 -11.08 8.50 4.73
CA THR A 46 -9.81 7.79 4.68
C THR A 46 -9.84 6.52 5.52
N CYS A 47 -9.45 5.39 4.94
CA CYS A 47 -9.27 4.14 5.66
C CYS A 47 -7.97 4.23 6.46
N PRO A 48 -7.98 4.04 7.80
CA PRO A 48 -6.78 4.19 8.64
C PRO A 48 -5.81 3.00 8.53
N GLY A 49 -6.03 2.08 7.59
CA GLY A 49 -5.26 0.85 7.43
C GLY A 49 -5.77 -0.29 8.31
N CYS A 50 -5.34 -1.51 8.01
CA CYS A 50 -5.92 -2.74 8.58
C CYS A 50 -5.89 -2.77 10.13
N ILE A 51 -4.81 -2.25 10.71
CA ILE A 51 -4.54 -2.25 12.16
C ILE A 51 -5.18 -1.05 12.88
N GLY A 52 -5.60 -0.01 12.15
CA GLY A 52 -6.26 1.16 12.72
C GLY A 52 -7.68 0.87 13.24
N PRO A 53 -8.41 1.89 13.69
CA PRO A 53 -9.81 1.75 14.10
C PRO A 53 -10.71 1.46 12.89
N ASP A 54 -11.97 1.06 13.09
CA ASP A 54 -12.82 0.56 12.00
C ASP A 54 -13.55 1.69 11.23
N GLU A 55 -13.61 2.88 11.80
CA GLU A 55 -14.11 4.10 11.16
C GLU A 55 -13.33 4.37 9.86
N GLY A 56 -14.04 4.67 8.78
CA GLY A 56 -13.45 4.90 7.44
C GLY A 56 -13.04 3.65 6.67
N LYS A 57 -13.08 2.45 7.29
CA LYS A 57 -12.88 1.18 6.57
C LYS A 57 -14.15 0.77 5.82
N SER A 58 -13.97 0.09 4.69
CA SER A 58 -15.07 -0.63 4.05
C SER A 58 -15.48 -1.84 4.90
N PHE A 59 -16.75 -2.26 4.76
CA PHE A 59 -17.24 -3.50 5.38
C PHE A 59 -16.33 -4.71 5.08
N SER A 60 -15.84 -4.82 3.84
CA SER A 60 -14.93 -5.90 3.43
C SER A 60 -13.59 -5.90 4.18
N CYS A 61 -13.08 -4.73 4.59
CA CYS A 61 -11.88 -4.62 5.41
C CYS A 61 -12.17 -4.93 6.89
N VAL A 62 -13.33 -4.50 7.41
CA VAL A 62 -13.76 -4.79 8.78
C VAL A 62 -13.99 -6.29 8.98
N ALA A 63 -14.75 -6.92 8.08
CA ALA A 63 -15.11 -8.34 8.12
C ALA A 63 -14.04 -9.29 7.54
N CYS A 64 -12.84 -8.79 7.23
CA CYS A 64 -11.80 -9.59 6.58
C CYS A 64 -11.42 -10.83 7.40
N ARG A 65 -11.60 -12.02 6.80
CA ARG A 65 -11.31 -13.31 7.46
C ARG A 65 -9.83 -13.52 7.79
N ILE A 66 -8.91 -12.85 7.10
CA ILE A 66 -7.46 -12.94 7.42
C ILE A 66 -7.11 -11.99 8.57
N LYS A 67 -7.60 -10.73 8.55
CA LYS A 67 -7.45 -9.77 9.66
C LYS A 67 -7.98 -10.34 10.98
N ASN A 68 -9.15 -10.99 10.91
CA ASN A 68 -9.85 -11.52 12.08
C ASN A 68 -9.43 -12.95 12.44
N CYS A 69 -8.43 -13.52 11.74
CA CYS A 69 -7.92 -14.84 12.06
C CYS A 69 -7.19 -14.84 13.41
N LYS A 70 -7.53 -15.80 14.29
CA LYS A 70 -6.94 -15.92 15.63
C LYS A 70 -5.61 -16.71 15.66
N GLN A 71 -5.31 -17.47 14.61
CA GLN A 71 -4.15 -18.39 14.54
C GLN A 71 -2.78 -17.72 14.71
N PRO A 72 -2.49 -16.54 14.13
CA PRO A 72 -1.21 -15.86 14.39
C PRO A 72 -1.15 -15.24 15.80
N LYS A 73 -2.29 -14.79 16.32
CA LYS A 73 -2.41 -14.13 17.63
C LYS A 73 -2.12 -15.10 18.77
N SER A 74 -2.53 -16.36 18.67
CA SER A 74 -2.20 -17.39 19.67
C SER A 74 -0.71 -17.70 19.78
N ARG A 75 0.10 -17.23 18.82
CA ARG A 75 1.56 -17.38 18.80
C ARG A 75 2.29 -16.06 19.06
N ASN A 76 1.60 -15.08 19.65
CA ASN A 76 2.11 -13.73 19.94
C ASN A 76 2.71 -13.02 18.71
N SER A 77 2.27 -13.39 17.50
CA SER A 77 2.74 -12.78 16.27
C SER A 77 1.70 -11.87 15.65
N ARG A 78 2.17 -10.71 15.20
CA ARG A 78 1.35 -9.73 14.47
C ARG A 78 1.10 -10.14 13.01
N PHE A 79 1.91 -11.04 12.47
CA PHE A 79 1.90 -11.42 11.07
C PHE A 79 1.52 -12.89 10.89
N CYS A 80 0.93 -13.21 9.73
CA CYS A 80 0.60 -14.59 9.37
C CYS A 80 1.80 -15.55 9.33
N LEU A 81 3.03 -15.03 9.32
CA LEU A 81 4.29 -15.78 9.32
C LEU A 81 4.41 -16.83 10.43
N ALA A 82 3.87 -16.55 11.62
CA ALA A 82 3.96 -17.51 12.73
C ALA A 82 2.93 -18.65 12.62
N CYS A 83 2.01 -18.60 11.65
CA CYS A 83 1.02 -19.65 11.48
C CYS A 83 1.68 -20.91 10.93
N ALA A 84 1.44 -22.08 11.56
CA ALA A 84 1.95 -23.36 11.07
C ALA A 84 1.44 -23.71 9.65
N GLN A 85 0.31 -23.13 9.24
CA GLN A 85 -0.25 -23.30 7.90
C GLN A 85 0.23 -22.24 6.90
N PHE A 86 1.22 -21.41 7.25
CA PHE A 86 1.72 -20.37 6.35
C PHE A 86 2.47 -20.97 5.14
N PRO A 87 2.21 -20.51 3.90
CA PRO A 87 1.09 -19.64 3.50
C PRO A 87 -0.22 -20.44 3.37
N CYS A 88 -1.28 -20.00 4.07
CA CYS A 88 -2.54 -20.73 4.08
C CYS A 88 -3.38 -20.44 2.83
N ALA A 89 -4.39 -21.27 2.53
CA ALA A 89 -5.20 -21.15 1.32
C ALA A 89 -5.81 -19.75 1.12
N ARG A 90 -6.30 -19.11 2.19
CA ARG A 90 -6.86 -17.74 2.13
C ARG A 90 -5.81 -16.70 1.72
N LEU A 91 -4.60 -16.84 2.27
CA LEU A 91 -3.49 -15.94 1.96
C LEU A 91 -3.01 -16.15 0.52
N LYS A 92 -2.84 -17.41 0.08
CA LYS A 92 -2.49 -17.76 -1.31
C LYS A 92 -3.48 -17.18 -2.32
N HIS A 93 -4.78 -17.21 -2.02
CA HIS A 93 -5.79 -16.60 -2.89
C HIS A 93 -5.64 -15.06 -2.92
N LEU A 94 -5.54 -14.40 -1.76
CA LEU A 94 -5.32 -12.96 -1.70
C LEU A 94 -4.09 -12.54 -2.51
N ASP A 95 -2.98 -13.23 -2.28
CA ASP A 95 -1.70 -13.03 -2.96
C ASP A 95 -1.82 -13.16 -4.48
N LYS A 96 -2.37 -14.29 -4.97
CA LYS A 96 -2.57 -14.51 -6.42
C LYS A 96 -3.31 -13.35 -7.08
N ARG A 97 -4.40 -12.89 -6.48
CA ARG A 97 -5.19 -11.76 -6.99
C ARG A 97 -4.39 -10.46 -7.03
N TYR A 98 -3.60 -10.18 -6.00
CA TYR A 98 -2.83 -8.93 -5.94
C TYR A 98 -1.63 -8.95 -6.88
N ARG A 99 -0.94 -10.10 -7.02
CA ARG A 99 0.14 -10.24 -8.00
C ARG A 99 -0.37 -10.05 -9.42
N THR A 100 -1.47 -10.71 -9.78
CA THR A 100 -1.98 -10.63 -11.15
C THR A 100 -2.63 -9.29 -11.49
N LYS A 101 -3.23 -8.59 -10.52
CA LYS A 101 -3.92 -7.32 -10.79
C LYS A 101 -3.10 -6.07 -10.50
N TYR A 102 -2.21 -6.11 -9.51
CA TYR A 102 -1.58 -4.91 -8.95
C TYR A 102 -0.05 -4.98 -8.90
N GLY A 103 0.55 -6.15 -9.18
CA GLY A 103 2.00 -6.34 -9.16
C GLY A 103 2.61 -6.30 -7.76
N MET A 104 1.84 -6.63 -6.72
CA MET A 104 2.30 -6.73 -5.33
C MET A 104 1.99 -8.11 -4.77
N SER A 105 2.92 -8.68 -4.00
CA SER A 105 2.81 -10.00 -3.39
C SER A 105 2.72 -9.88 -1.87
N MET A 106 1.68 -10.47 -1.29
CA MET A 106 1.51 -10.52 0.16
C MET A 106 2.49 -11.50 0.78
N ILE A 107 2.72 -12.63 0.10
CA ILE A 107 3.61 -13.69 0.59
C ILE A 107 5.05 -13.21 0.54
N GLU A 108 5.49 -12.61 -0.59
CA GLU A 108 6.84 -12.01 -0.73
C GLU A 108 7.07 -10.94 0.33
N ASN A 109 6.09 -10.06 0.57
CA ASN A 109 6.20 -9.05 1.62
C ASN A 109 6.41 -9.68 3.00
N LEU A 110 5.68 -10.75 3.33
CA LEU A 110 5.86 -11.46 4.59
C LEU A 110 7.22 -12.16 4.66
N GLU A 111 7.68 -12.79 3.58
CA GLU A 111 9.00 -13.43 3.52
C GLU A 111 10.13 -12.41 3.71
N ASN A 112 10.06 -11.25 3.04
CA ASN A 112 10.98 -10.13 3.27
C ASN A 112 10.95 -9.64 4.73
N ILE A 113 9.78 -9.58 5.37
CA ILE A 113 9.68 -9.21 6.78
C ILE A 113 10.32 -10.27 7.69
N ARG A 114 10.19 -11.56 7.36
CA ARG A 114 10.84 -12.67 8.09
C ARG A 114 12.36 -12.57 8.01
N GLU A 115 12.89 -12.28 6.82
CA GLU A 115 14.32 -12.29 6.55
C GLU A 115 15.02 -11.00 6.98
N LEU A 116 14.42 -9.84 6.70
CA LEU A 116 15.03 -8.53 6.90
C LEU A 116 14.57 -7.82 8.17
N GLY A 117 13.42 -8.24 8.71
CA GLY A 117 12.70 -7.51 9.74
C GLY A 117 11.89 -6.33 9.19
N ILE A 118 10.83 -5.96 9.92
CA ILE A 118 9.84 -4.97 9.48
C ILE A 118 10.42 -3.58 9.17
N LYS A 119 11.45 -3.14 9.91
CA LYS A 119 12.06 -1.82 9.70
C LYS A 119 12.77 -1.73 8.36
N LYS A 120 13.59 -2.74 8.02
CA LYS A 120 14.31 -2.79 6.73
C LYS A 120 13.35 -2.97 5.57
N PHE A 121 12.35 -3.86 5.71
CA PHE A 121 11.29 -4.03 4.71
C PHE A 121 10.58 -2.70 4.40
N VAL A 122 10.16 -1.95 5.43
CA VAL A 122 9.51 -0.63 5.24
C VAL A 122 10.44 0.37 4.54
N ALA A 123 11.73 0.40 4.87
CA ALA A 123 12.69 1.27 4.20
C ALA A 123 12.81 0.94 2.70
N GLN A 124 12.82 -0.34 2.34
CA GLN A 124 12.83 -0.77 0.94
C GLN A 124 11.52 -0.43 0.23
N GLU A 125 10.37 -0.64 0.89
CA GLU A 125 9.06 -0.28 0.33
C GLU A 125 8.92 1.22 0.08
N LYS A 126 9.49 2.08 0.93
CA LYS A 126 9.53 3.53 0.70
C LYS A 126 10.24 3.88 -0.60
N ILE A 127 11.30 3.16 -0.95
CA ILE A 127 12.04 3.37 -2.20
C ILE A 127 11.25 2.77 -3.37
N ARG A 128 10.83 1.50 -3.26
CA ARG A 128 10.10 0.76 -4.31
C ARG A 128 8.83 1.47 -4.77
N TRP A 129 8.11 2.10 -3.85
CA TRP A 129 6.83 2.73 -4.12
C TRP A 129 6.90 4.26 -4.19
N LYS A 130 8.09 4.83 -4.40
CA LYS A 130 8.26 6.26 -4.61
C LYS A 130 8.07 6.61 -6.08
N CYS A 131 7.22 7.59 -6.36
CA CYS A 131 7.10 8.17 -7.69
C CYS A 131 8.41 8.88 -8.07
N PRO A 132 9.04 8.56 -9.21
CA PRO A 132 10.31 9.17 -9.59
C PRO A 132 10.17 10.67 -9.92
N GLU A 133 9.04 11.07 -10.51
CA GLU A 133 8.80 12.47 -10.91
C GLU A 133 8.53 13.39 -9.73
N CYS A 134 7.77 12.91 -8.75
CA CYS A 134 7.18 13.79 -7.75
C CYS A 134 7.54 13.40 -6.32
N GLY A 135 8.11 12.22 -6.10
CA GLY A 135 8.50 11.71 -4.79
C GLY A 135 7.34 11.20 -3.92
N GLY A 136 6.09 11.26 -4.39
CA GLY A 136 4.93 10.79 -3.65
C GLY A 136 4.81 9.26 -3.62
N THR A 137 4.13 8.72 -2.62
CA THR A 137 3.84 7.28 -2.55
C THR A 137 2.89 6.85 -3.66
N ILE A 138 3.28 5.86 -4.46
CA ILE A 138 2.50 5.32 -5.56
C ILE A 138 1.34 4.47 -5.01
N CYS A 139 0.14 4.70 -5.54
CA CYS A 139 -1.02 3.87 -5.26
C CYS A 139 -0.94 2.55 -6.02
N VAL A 140 -1.06 1.42 -5.32
CA VAL A 140 -0.98 0.08 -5.93
C VAL A 140 -2.17 -0.23 -6.85
N HIS A 141 -3.28 0.52 -6.73
CA HIS A 141 -4.51 0.33 -7.52
C HIS A 141 -4.64 1.25 -8.74
N ARG A 142 -3.61 2.06 -9.04
CA ARG A 142 -3.61 3.00 -10.16
C ARG A 142 -2.41 2.76 -11.05
N LYS A 143 -2.61 2.95 -12.36
CA LYS A 143 -1.54 2.90 -13.37
C LYS A 143 -0.71 4.17 -13.37
N ASP A 144 -1.29 5.30 -12.97
CA ASP A 144 -0.63 6.59 -12.91
C ASP A 144 -0.54 7.11 -11.46
N CYS A 145 0.46 7.94 -11.19
CA CYS A 145 0.65 8.59 -9.90
C CYS A 145 -0.53 9.51 -9.58
N ILE A 146 -1.19 9.28 -8.44
CA ILE A 146 -2.36 10.08 -8.02
C ILE A 146 -2.02 11.53 -7.67
N TYR A 147 -0.73 11.89 -7.60
CA TYR A 147 -0.27 13.24 -7.25
C TYR A 147 0.22 14.06 -8.45
N CYS A 148 0.83 13.43 -9.45
CA CYS A 148 1.39 14.14 -10.62
C CYS A 148 0.93 13.60 -11.97
N GLY A 149 0.23 12.47 -12.02
CA GLY A 149 -0.29 11.89 -13.26
C GLY A 149 0.74 11.15 -14.12
N CYS A 150 2.02 11.06 -13.73
CA CYS A 150 2.99 10.28 -14.47
C CYS A 150 2.63 8.79 -14.41
N SER A 151 2.90 8.04 -15.47
CA SER A 151 2.70 6.58 -15.45
C SER A 151 3.63 5.93 -14.43
N ARG A 152 3.11 4.91 -13.77
CA ARG A 152 3.86 4.10 -12.82
C ARG A 152 4.93 3.33 -13.62
N PRO A 153 6.20 3.34 -13.17
CA PRO A 153 7.24 2.51 -13.77
C PRO A 153 6.94 1.02 -13.62
#